data_AF-A0A371PX10-F1
#
_entry.id   AF-A0A371PX10-F1
#
_cell.length_a   1.000
_cell.length_b   1.000
_cell.length_c   1.000
_cell.angle_alpha   90.00
_cell.angle_beta   90.00
_cell.angle_gamma   90.00
#
_symmetry.space_group_name_H-M   'P 1'
#
loop_
_entity.id
_entity.type
_entity.pdbx_description
1 polymer ?
#
loop_
_entity_poly.entity_id
_entity_poly.type
_entity_poly.pdbx_seq_one_letter_code
_entity_poly.pdbx_strand_id
1 'polypeptide(L)'
;MNAQQTSLSWEDGAIVTIDQRVLPHAYRQLRLRTVDEVVEAIATLAVRGAPAIGLAGALGVALSARRHAGPHGGVDEPAVR
;
A
#
# COMPACT_ATOMS: atom_id res chain seq x y z
N MET A 1 16.60 12.39 -13.23
CA MET A 1 16.00 11.48 -12.23
C MET A 1 16.58 11.86 -10.88
N ASN A 2 15.84 12.59 -10.04
CA ASN A 2 16.30 12.99 -8.70
C ASN A 2 16.16 11.84 -7.70
N ALA A 3 17.07 11.81 -6.73
CA ALA A 3 17.54 10.65 -5.97
C ALA A 3 16.61 10.05 -4.91
N GLN A 4 15.28 10.15 -4.98
CA GLN A 4 14.40 9.53 -3.96
C GLN A 4 13.03 9.06 -4.50
N GLN A 5 12.97 8.38 -5.65
CA GLN A 5 11.74 7.67 -6.04
C GLN A 5 11.81 6.22 -5.54
N THR A 6 11.21 5.97 -4.38
CA THR A 6 11.04 4.64 -3.82
C THR A 6 9.85 3.94 -4.48
N SER A 7 9.93 2.63 -4.72
CA SER A 7 8.85 1.87 -5.39
C SER A 7 7.52 1.88 -4.64
N LEU A 8 7.56 2.02 -3.31
CA LEU A 8 6.40 2.30 -2.45
C LEU A 8 6.79 3.35 -1.41
N SER A 9 5.90 4.31 -1.13
CA SER A 9 6.01 5.31 -0.06
C SER A 9 4.73 5.32 0.78
N TRP A 10 4.81 5.94 1.96
CA TRP A 10 3.66 6.17 2.85
C TRP A 10 3.39 7.66 2.95
N GLU A 11 2.19 8.08 2.56
CA GLU A 11 1.82 9.49 2.45
C GLU A 11 0.36 9.68 2.87
N ASP A 12 0.10 10.57 3.84
CA ASP A 12 -1.25 10.94 4.30
C ASP A 12 -2.18 9.75 4.57
N GLY A 13 -1.59 8.70 5.12
CA GLY A 13 -2.27 7.45 5.40
C GLY A 13 -2.72 6.62 4.21
N ALA A 14 -2.02 6.76 3.10
CA ALA A 14 -2.07 5.87 1.96
C ALA A 14 -0.69 5.28 1.67
N ILE A 15 -0.68 4.11 1.05
CA ILE A 15 0.50 3.59 0.36
C ILE A 15 0.48 4.19 -1.05
N VAL A 16 1.56 4.83 -1.44
CA VAL A 16 1.70 5.44 -2.77
C VAL A 16 2.72 4.65 -3.56
N THR A 17 2.37 4.29 -4.79
CA THR A 17 3.21 3.48 -5.67
C THR A 17 2.93 3.81 -7.12
N ILE A 18 3.79 3.34 -8.03
CA ILE A 18 3.60 3.47 -9.47
C ILE A 18 2.85 2.24 -9.98
N ASP A 19 1.86 2.44 -10.83
CA ASP A 19 1.20 1.35 -11.53
C ASP A 19 2.15 0.71 -12.55
N GLN A 20 2.76 -0.41 -12.17
CA GLN A 20 3.76 -1.07 -13.01
C GLN A 20 3.17 -1.68 -14.29
N ARG A 21 1.84 -1.81 -14.43
CA ARG A 21 1.18 -2.40 -15.60
C ARG A 21 1.26 -1.52 -16.83
N VAL A 22 1.38 -0.20 -16.62
CA VAL A 22 1.35 0.80 -17.71
C VAL A 22 2.74 1.31 -18.10
N LEU A 23 3.78 0.92 -17.37
CA LEU A 23 5.16 1.20 -17.75
C LEU A 23 5.57 0.36 -18.97
N PRO A 24 6.44 0.87 -19.86
CA PRO A 24 7.05 2.20 -19.83
C PRO A 24 6.20 3.31 -20.51
N HIS A 25 5.01 2.98 -21.00
CA HIS A 25 4.21 3.85 -21.85
C HIS A 25 3.54 5.01 -21.11
N ALA A 26 3.22 4.83 -19.83
CA ALA A 26 2.66 5.87 -18.98
C ALA A 26 3.17 5.77 -17.55
N TYR A 27 3.20 6.91 -16.86
CA TYR A 27 3.50 7.00 -15.44
C TYR A 27 2.22 7.37 -14.69
N ARG A 28 1.65 6.40 -13.97
CA ARG A 28 0.45 6.58 -13.16
C ARG A 28 0.76 6.21 -11.72
N GLN A 29 0.46 7.11 -10.78
CA GLN A 29 0.50 6.79 -9.35
C GLN A 29 -0.81 6.16 -8.90
N LEU A 30 -0.70 5.20 -8.00
CA LEU A 30 -1.80 4.62 -7.23
C LEU A 30 -1.68 5.09 -5.79
N ARG A 31 -2.81 5.43 -5.16
CA ARG A 31 -2.91 5.71 -3.72
C ARG A 31 -3.83 4.67 -3.10
N LEU A 32 -3.25 3.73 -2.38
CA LEU A 32 -3.95 2.59 -1.77
C LEU A 32 -4.26 2.94 -0.31
N ARG A 33 -5.54 3.01 0.03
CA ARG A 33 -6.04 3.42 1.34
C ARG A 33 -6.59 2.27 2.15
N THR A 34 -6.85 1.10 1.56
CA THR A 34 -7.45 -0.09 2.18
C THR A 34 -6.58 -1.32 1.96
N VAL A 35 -6.74 -2.35 2.80
CA VAL A 35 -6.08 -3.66 2.58
C VAL A 35 -6.56 -4.28 1.27
N ASP A 36 -7.85 -4.17 0.94
CA ASP A 36 -8.43 -4.69 -0.31
C ASP A 36 -7.77 -4.06 -1.54
N GLU A 37 -7.52 -2.74 -1.54
CA GLU A 37 -6.80 -2.07 -2.62
C GLU A 37 -5.33 -2.54 -2.73
N VAL A 38 -4.68 -2.87 -1.61
CA VAL A 38 -3.32 -3.45 -1.60
C VAL A 38 -3.33 -4.84 -2.21
N VAL A 39 -4.27 -5.70 -1.80
CA VAL A 39 -4.43 -7.05 -2.35
C VAL A 39 -4.70 -6.98 -3.84
N GLU A 40 -5.61 -6.11 -4.29
CA GLU A 40 -5.93 -5.91 -5.70
C GLU A 40 -4.72 -5.41 -6.50
N ALA A 41 -3.94 -4.47 -5.94
CA ALA A 41 -2.73 -3.97 -6.60
C ALA A 41 -1.67 -5.08 -6.79
N ILE A 42 -1.53 -6.00 -5.83
CA ILE A 42 -0.64 -7.16 -5.94
C ILE A 42 -1.20 -8.18 -6.95
N ALA A 43 -2.48 -8.53 -6.83
CA ALA A 43 -3.13 -9.54 -7.66
C ALA A 43 -3.15 -9.15 -9.15
N THR A 44 -3.36 -7.86 -9.44
CA THR A 44 -3.32 -7.33 -10.82
C THR A 44 -1.91 -7.00 -11.32
N LEU A 45 -0.87 -7.27 -10.52
CA LEU A 45 0.52 -6.96 -10.82
C LEU A 45 0.84 -5.46 -10.99
N ALA A 46 -0.02 -4.58 -10.48
CA ALA A 46 0.31 -3.16 -10.33
C ALA A 46 1.47 -2.95 -9.35
N VAL A 47 1.53 -3.78 -8.29
CA VAL A 47 2.70 -3.96 -7.41
C VAL A 47 3.21 -5.38 -7.59
N ARG A 48 4.49 -5.52 -7.98
CA ARG A 48 5.11 -6.82 -8.22
C ARG A 48 6.60 -6.82 -7.88
N GLY A 49 7.16 -8.02 -7.82
CA GLY A 49 8.53 -8.30 -7.35
C GLY A 49 8.53 -8.64 -5.86
N ALA A 50 9.17 -9.74 -5.48
CA ALA A 50 9.09 -10.28 -4.12
C ALA A 50 9.40 -9.25 -3.01
N PRO A 51 10.45 -8.40 -3.12
CA PRO A 51 10.72 -7.37 -2.13
C PRO A 51 9.59 -6.33 -2.01
N ALA A 52 9.03 -5.89 -3.15
CA ALA A 52 7.97 -4.89 -3.18
C ALA A 52 6.65 -5.45 -2.65
N ILE A 53 6.33 -6.71 -2.93
CA ILE A 53 5.17 -7.42 -2.38
C ILE A 53 5.30 -7.53 -0.85
N GLY A 54 6.48 -7.88 -0.34
CA GLY A 54 6.73 -7.94 1.10
C GLY A 54 6.52 -6.59 1.78
N LEU A 55 7.05 -5.51 1.21
CA LEU A 55 6.86 -4.15 1.72
C LEU A 55 5.38 -3.71 1.64
N ALA A 56 4.69 -3.99 0.55
CA ALA A 56 3.26 -3.69 0.40
C ALA A 56 2.41 -4.43 1.45
N GLY A 57 2.73 -5.70 1.73
CA GLY A 57 2.09 -6.47 2.79
C GLY A 57 2.29 -5.85 4.17
N ALA A 58 3.53 -5.48 4.52
CA ALA A 58 3.85 -4.83 5.79
C ALA A 58 3.12 -3.48 5.96
N LEU A 59 3.11 -2.66 4.91
CA LEU A 59 2.37 -1.39 4.93
C LEU A 59 0.85 -1.61 4.96
N GLY A 60 0.34 -2.69 4.34
CA GLY A 60 -1.06 -3.10 4.42
C GLY A 60 -1.48 -3.41 5.86
N VAL A 61 -0.64 -4.11 6.62
CA VAL A 61 -0.86 -4.35 8.06
C VAL A 61 -0.91 -3.02 8.83
N ALA A 62 0.05 -2.12 8.61
CA ALA A 62 0.06 -0.80 9.25
C ALA A 62 -1.19 0.02 8.92
N LEU A 63 -1.70 -0.12 7.69
CA LEU A 63 -2.90 0.54 7.22
C LEU A 63 -4.16 0.01 7.90
N SER A 64 -4.25 -1.31 8.08
CA SER A 64 -5.32 -1.94 8.86
C SER A 64 -5.29 -1.50 10.32
N ALA A 65 -4.12 -1.56 10.97
CA ALA A 65 -3.96 -1.18 12.37
C ALA A 65 -4.38 0.28 12.63
N ARG A 66 -4.04 1.21 11.73
CA ARG A 66 -4.46 2.61 11.86
C ARG A 66 -5.96 2.80 11.65
N ARG A 67 -6.58 2.08 10.71
CA ARG A 67 -8.02 2.19 10.44
C ARG A 67 -8.87 1.65 11.59
N HIS A 68 -8.37 0.63 12.26
CA HIS A 68 -9.05 -0.02 13.38
C HIS A 68 -8.36 0.33 14.69
N ALA A 69 -7.85 1.56 14.84
CA ALA A 69 -7.29 2.01 16.10
C ALA A 69 -8.43 2.22 17.12
N GLY A 70 -8.38 1.48 18.21
CA GLY A 70 -9.31 1.61 19.32
C GLY A 70 -9.08 2.90 20.12
N PRO A 71 -10.09 3.37 20.88
CA PRO A 71 -10.05 4.65 21.59
C PRO A 71 -8.97 4.77 22.67
N HIS A 72 -8.28 3.67 23.01
CA HIS A 72 -7.29 3.61 24.09
C HIS A 72 -5.90 3.15 23.62
N GLY A 73 -5.60 3.29 22.32
CA GLY A 73 -4.27 2.97 21.78
C GLY A 73 -4.02 1.49 21.49
N GLY A 74 -5.09 0.69 21.41
CA GLY A 74 -5.06 -0.70 20.92
C GLY A 74 -5.67 -0.84 19.53
N VAL A 75 -5.77 -2.07 19.03
CA VAL A 75 -6.54 -2.38 17.82
C VAL A 75 -7.96 -2.77 18.26
N ASP A 76 -8.97 -2.21 17.60
CA ASP A 76 -10.36 -2.63 17.68
C ASP A 76 -10.51 -3.95 16.90
N GLU A 77 -10.09 -5.05 17.52
CA GLU A 77 -10.07 -6.39 16.91
C GLU A 77 -11.42 -6.80 16.31
N PRO A 78 -12.59 -6.56 16.95
CA PRO A 78 -13.89 -6.85 16.33
C PRO A 78 -14.16 -6.08 15.02
N ALA A 79 -13.56 -4.91 14.84
CA ALA A 79 -13.70 -4.12 13.63
C ALA A 79 -12.75 -4.56 12.51
N VAL A 80 -11.72 -5.37 12.82
CA VAL A 80 -10.81 -5.96 11.83
C VAL A 80 -11.52 -7.14 11.15
N ARG A 81 -11.66 -7.06 9.82
CA ARG A 81 -12.25 -8.11 8.98
C ARG A 81 -11.29 -9.25 8.69
#